data_AF-A0A4Y2EWP2-F1
#
_entry.id   AF-A0A4Y2EWP2-F1
#
_cell.length_a   1.000
_cell.length_b   1.000
_cell.length_c   1.000
_cell.angle_alpha   90.00
_cell.angle_beta   90.00
_cell.angle_gamma   90.00
#
_symmetry.space_group_name_H-M   'P 1'
#
loop_
_entity.id
_entity.type
_entity.pdbx_description
1 polymer ?
#
loop_
_entity_poly.entity_id
_entity_poly.type
_entity_poly.pdbx_seq_one_letter_code
_entity_poly.pdbx_strand_id
1 'polypeptide(L)'
;VIDEVTNTVMPDPILRAVAENLQKAFPDKKHDYKFAVRSSATGEDTEQMSAAGQMDTYLGVEGISEIMTAIKKCWASQFGFIAVQYKRQNGQIINSPMAVVVQRMIPCDVAGVLFTCDPLTGNPTKMSITANYGLGESVVSGSEEPDALEIERQSSETVIIKNKIIGSKRRRIVLKGAATRAIRVFPMMPLSLLLLCTCVVLLFSVLRLVPFNVLCRGT
;
A
#
# COMPACT_ATOMS: atom_id res chain seq x y z
N VAL A 1 2.25 -22.76 -15.40
CA VAL A 1 2.77 -21.37 -15.31
C VAL A 1 3.00 -20.90 -13.88
N ILE A 2 1.99 -20.71 -13.02
CA ILE A 2 2.21 -20.22 -11.63
C ILE A 2 3.21 -21.10 -10.87
N ASP A 3 3.00 -22.42 -10.89
CA ASP A 3 3.89 -23.37 -10.22
C ASP A 3 5.29 -23.42 -10.86
N GLU A 4 5.38 -23.28 -12.19
CA GLU A 4 6.65 -23.25 -12.91
C GLU A 4 7.49 -22.05 -12.48
N VAL A 5 6.90 -20.86 -12.44
CA VAL A 5 7.57 -19.64 -11.97
C VAL A 5 7.99 -19.77 -10.51
N THR A 6 7.11 -20.30 -9.65
CA THR A 6 7.38 -20.43 -8.22
C THR A 6 8.48 -21.46 -7.93
N ASN A 7 8.53 -22.55 -8.69
CA ASN A 7 9.52 -23.62 -8.55
C ASN A 7 10.83 -23.34 -9.29
N THR A 8 10.88 -22.31 -10.13
CA THR A 8 12.10 -21.93 -10.85
C THR A 8 13.17 -21.49 -9.83
N VAL A 9 14.39 -21.98 -10.06
CA VAL A 9 15.57 -21.57 -9.28
C VAL A 9 15.92 -20.15 -9.68
N MET A 10 16.04 -19.25 -8.70
CA MET A 10 16.41 -17.88 -8.99
C MET A 10 17.88 -17.81 -9.40
N PRO A 11 18.23 -17.14 -10.52
CA PRO A 11 19.62 -16.97 -10.92
C PRO A 11 20.46 -16.30 -9.82
N ASP A 12 21.65 -16.83 -9.57
CA ASP A 12 22.61 -16.31 -8.60
C ASP A 12 22.86 -14.79 -8.70
N PRO A 13 22.99 -14.18 -9.90
CA PRO A 13 23.20 -12.75 -10.01
C PRO A 13 22.07 -11.93 -9.39
N ILE A 14 20.81 -12.39 -9.51
CA ILE A 14 19.65 -11.69 -8.94
C ILE A 14 19.67 -11.81 -7.42
N LEU A 15 19.94 -13.01 -6.90
CA LEU A 15 20.03 -13.25 -5.46
C LEU A 15 21.10 -12.37 -4.82
N ARG A 16 22.30 -12.31 -5.42
CA ARG A 16 23.39 -11.44 -4.95
C ARG A 16 23.00 -9.98 -4.99
N ALA A 17 22.43 -9.51 -6.12
CA ALA A 17 22.01 -8.12 -6.25
C ALA A 17 20.98 -7.73 -5.19
N VAL A 18 19.98 -8.57 -4.91
CA VAL A 18 18.98 -8.29 -3.86
C VAL A 18 19.63 -8.26 -2.48
N ALA A 19 20.49 -9.23 -2.15
CA ALA A 19 21.17 -9.30 -0.86
C ALA A 19 22.08 -8.08 -0.62
N GLU A 20 22.89 -7.70 -1.61
CA GLU A 20 23.79 -6.55 -1.56
C GLU A 20 23.02 -5.24 -1.39
N ASN A 21 21.94 -5.04 -2.16
CA ASN A 21 21.13 -3.82 -2.05
C ASN A 21 20.41 -3.74 -0.70
N LEU A 22 19.89 -4.85 -0.18
CA LEU A 22 19.29 -4.87 1.16
C LEU A 22 20.31 -4.57 2.25
N GLN A 23 21.50 -5.17 2.18
CA GLN A 23 22.57 -4.90 3.14
C GLN A 23 23.04 -3.44 3.09
N LYS A 24 23.14 -2.87 1.89
CA LYS A 24 23.53 -1.47 1.70
C LYS A 24 22.45 -0.50 2.22
N ALA A 25 21.18 -0.80 1.96
CA ALA A 25 20.06 0.04 2.39
C ALA A 25 19.77 -0.09 3.90
N PHE A 26 20.04 -1.25 4.49
CA PHE A 26 19.77 -1.58 5.88
C PHE A 26 21.01 -2.22 6.54
N PRO A 27 22.08 -1.42 6.79
CA PRO A 27 23.35 -1.93 7.30
C PRO A 27 23.29 -2.39 8.77
N ASP A 28 22.35 -1.84 9.52
CA ASP A 28 22.18 -2.14 10.94
C ASP A 28 21.48 -3.48 11.13
N LYS A 29 22.22 -4.52 11.52
CA LYS A 29 21.67 -5.84 11.92
C LYS A 29 20.88 -5.83 13.24
N LYS A 30 20.53 -4.65 13.75
CA LYS A 30 20.07 -4.48 15.14
C LYS A 30 18.61 -4.86 15.34
N HIS A 31 17.85 -5.06 14.26
CA HIS A 31 16.48 -5.57 14.30
C HIS A 31 16.20 -6.45 13.08
N ASP A 32 15.50 -7.57 13.30
CA ASP A 32 14.86 -8.39 12.27
C ASP A 32 13.85 -7.52 11.50
N TYR A 33 14.33 -6.85 10.46
CA TYR A 33 13.48 -6.01 9.64
C TYR A 33 12.46 -6.88 8.92
N LYS A 34 11.20 -6.45 9.02
CA LYS A 34 10.12 -7.00 8.22
C LYS A 34 9.92 -6.16 6.97
N PHE A 35 9.62 -6.83 5.88
CA PHE A 35 9.47 -6.22 4.56
C PHE A 35 8.07 -6.47 4.02
N ALA A 36 7.57 -5.48 3.28
CA ALA A 36 6.47 -5.61 2.35
C ALA A 36 7.06 -5.81 0.95
N VAL A 37 6.65 -6.89 0.29
CA VAL A 37 7.06 -7.22 -1.08
C VAL A 37 5.84 -7.04 -1.97
N ARG A 38 5.90 -6.07 -2.89
CA ARG A 38 4.76 -5.63 -3.71
C ARG A 38 5.07 -5.78 -5.19
N SER A 39 4.14 -6.35 -5.93
CA SER A 39 4.15 -6.28 -7.39
C SER A 39 4.08 -4.83 -7.86
N SER A 40 4.80 -4.55 -8.95
CA SER A 40 4.73 -3.29 -9.69
C SER A 40 4.90 -3.61 -11.17
N ALA A 41 3.81 -4.04 -11.79
CA ALA A 41 3.82 -4.44 -13.20
C ALA A 41 3.63 -3.24 -14.11
N THR A 42 4.28 -3.28 -15.27
CA THR A 42 4.10 -2.25 -16.30
C THR A 42 2.65 -2.26 -16.79
N GLY A 43 1.96 -1.12 -16.73
CA GLY A 43 0.56 -0.99 -17.15
C GLY A 43 -0.48 -1.33 -16.08
N GLU A 44 -0.08 -1.47 -14.81
CA GLU A 44 -1.03 -1.54 -13.66
C GLU A 44 -1.76 -0.22 -13.43
N ASP A 45 -1.05 0.90 -13.62
CA ASP A 45 -1.59 2.25 -13.54
C ASP A 45 -1.48 2.89 -14.92
N THR A 46 -2.62 3.15 -15.54
CA THR A 46 -2.73 3.93 -16.79
C THR A 46 -3.78 5.01 -16.59
N GLU A 47 -3.71 6.10 -17.37
CA GLU A 47 -4.67 7.22 -17.29
C GLU A 47 -6.14 6.78 -17.32
N GLN A 48 -6.44 5.62 -17.90
CA GLN A 48 -7.79 5.08 -18.06
C GLN A 48 -8.15 3.96 -17.09
N MET A 49 -7.19 3.35 -16.39
CA MET A 49 -7.41 2.12 -15.63
C MET A 49 -6.47 2.00 -14.43
N SER A 50 -7.04 1.75 -13.25
CA SER A 50 -6.30 1.32 -12.06
C SER A 50 -6.52 -0.18 -11.86
N ALA A 51 -5.45 -0.96 -11.91
CA ALA A 51 -5.44 -2.40 -11.65
C ALA A 51 -5.40 -2.69 -10.13
N ALA A 52 -6.11 -1.90 -9.32
CA ALA A 52 -6.16 -2.08 -7.88
C ALA A 52 -6.60 -3.51 -7.52
N GLY A 53 -5.76 -4.22 -6.76
CA GLY A 53 -6.05 -5.56 -6.25
C GLY A 53 -5.88 -6.72 -7.25
N GLN A 54 -5.22 -6.50 -8.40
CA GLN A 54 -5.03 -7.58 -9.40
C GLN A 54 -3.81 -8.48 -9.12
N MET A 55 -2.82 -7.99 -8.37
CA MET A 55 -1.57 -8.70 -8.12
C MET A 55 -1.23 -8.75 -6.63
N ASP A 56 -0.44 -9.75 -6.25
CA ASP A 56 -0.25 -10.08 -4.84
C ASP A 56 0.76 -9.18 -4.14
N THR A 57 0.41 -8.81 -2.91
CA THR A 57 1.31 -8.17 -1.95
C THR A 57 1.55 -9.10 -0.77
N TYR A 58 2.81 -9.21 -0.34
CA TYR A 58 3.23 -10.03 0.79
C TYR A 58 3.76 -9.12 1.91
N LEU A 59 3.18 -9.21 3.11
CA LEU A 59 3.54 -8.38 4.26
C LEU A 59 4.21 -9.22 5.34
N GLY A 60 5.13 -8.61 6.08
CA GLY A 60 5.78 -9.24 7.24
C GLY A 60 6.93 -10.17 6.89
N VAL A 61 7.43 -10.10 5.65
CA VAL A 61 8.45 -11.00 5.11
C VAL A 61 9.79 -10.73 5.77
N GLU A 62 10.51 -11.78 6.18
CA GLU A 62 11.74 -11.67 6.96
C GLU A 62 12.88 -12.53 6.40
N GLY A 63 14.06 -11.94 6.32
CA GLY A 63 15.25 -12.64 5.82
C GLY A 63 15.26 -12.85 4.30
N ILE A 64 16.46 -13.06 3.76
CA ILE A 64 16.67 -13.10 2.31
C ILE A 64 15.87 -14.22 1.63
N SER A 65 15.79 -15.40 2.24
CA SER A 65 15.10 -16.55 1.65
C SER A 65 13.59 -16.32 1.48
N GLU A 66 12.93 -15.73 2.48
CA GLU A 66 11.51 -15.42 2.37
C GLU A 66 11.27 -14.27 1.39
N ILE A 67 12.16 -13.26 1.34
CA ILE A 67 12.11 -12.18 0.35
C ILE A 67 12.19 -12.75 -1.07
N MET A 68 13.14 -13.65 -1.35
CA MET A 68 13.26 -14.27 -2.67
C MET A 68 12.01 -15.08 -3.02
N THR A 69 11.45 -15.79 -2.05
CA THR A 69 10.18 -16.53 -2.22
C THR A 69 9.03 -15.59 -2.55
N ALA A 70 8.89 -14.49 -1.81
CA ALA A 70 7.86 -13.49 -2.03
C ALA A 70 7.99 -12.80 -3.40
N ILE A 71 9.22 -12.49 -3.84
CA ILE A 71 9.48 -11.95 -5.18
C ILE A 71 8.98 -12.91 -6.27
N LYS A 72 9.30 -14.21 -6.17
CA LYS A 72 8.81 -15.22 -7.12
C LYS A 72 7.30 -15.30 -7.11
N LYS A 73 6.67 -15.24 -5.94
CA LYS A 73 5.22 -15.26 -5.83
C LYS A 73 4.57 -14.03 -6.46
N CYS A 74 5.13 -12.83 -6.30
CA CYS A 74 4.70 -11.65 -7.04
C CYS A 74 4.82 -11.90 -8.55
N TRP A 75 5.96 -12.39 -9.05
CA TRP A 75 6.10 -12.74 -10.48
C TRP A 75 5.10 -13.78 -10.97
N ALA A 76 4.76 -14.76 -10.13
CA ALA A 76 3.78 -15.78 -10.46
C ALA A 76 2.35 -15.21 -10.47
N SER A 77 2.03 -14.22 -9.62
CA SER A 77 0.67 -13.68 -9.49
C SER A 77 0.14 -13.04 -10.78
N GLN A 78 1.01 -12.54 -11.65
CA GLN A 78 0.61 -12.00 -12.96
C GLN A 78 -0.06 -13.05 -13.87
N PHE A 79 0.15 -14.34 -13.61
CA PHE A 79 -0.45 -15.47 -14.33
C PHE A 79 -1.67 -16.04 -13.62
N GLY A 80 -2.12 -15.42 -12.53
CA GLY A 80 -3.37 -15.72 -11.85
C GLY A 80 -4.59 -15.55 -12.76
N PHE A 81 -5.66 -16.31 -12.50
CA PHE A 81 -6.87 -16.26 -13.31
C PHE A 81 -7.40 -14.83 -13.48
N ILE A 82 -7.52 -14.10 -12.36
CA ILE A 82 -8.04 -12.73 -12.33
C ILE A 82 -7.13 -11.78 -13.13
N ALA A 83 -5.82 -11.80 -12.89
CA ALA A 83 -4.85 -10.99 -13.63
C ALA A 83 -4.85 -11.27 -15.13
N VAL A 84 -4.90 -12.54 -15.56
CA VAL A 84 -4.92 -12.91 -16.97
C VAL A 84 -6.23 -12.50 -17.65
N GLN A 85 -7.36 -12.68 -16.98
CA GLN A 85 -8.67 -12.24 -17.50
C GLN A 85 -8.69 -10.72 -17.68
N TYR A 86 -8.21 -9.98 -16.68
CA TYR A 86 -8.12 -8.53 -16.75
C TYR A 86 -7.23 -8.08 -17.92
N LYS A 87 -6.04 -8.66 -18.08
CA LYS A 87 -5.15 -8.33 -19.20
C LYS A 87 -5.80 -8.64 -20.55
N ARG A 88 -6.49 -9.78 -20.68
CA ARG A 88 -7.20 -10.16 -21.91
C ARG A 88 -8.33 -9.19 -22.27
N GLN A 89 -9.14 -8.80 -21.28
CA GLN A 89 -10.25 -7.86 -21.49
C GLN A 89 -9.77 -6.48 -21.94
N ASN A 90 -8.60 -6.06 -21.47
CA ASN A 90 -8.03 -4.74 -21.75
C ASN A 90 -6.94 -4.76 -22.85
N GLY A 91 -6.79 -5.87 -23.59
CA GLY A 91 -5.83 -5.99 -24.69
C GLY A 91 -4.36 -5.88 -24.25
N GLN A 92 -4.06 -6.13 -22.98
CA GLN A 92 -2.71 -6.05 -22.41
C GLN A 92 -1.90 -7.33 -22.65
N ILE A 93 -0.58 -7.20 -22.70
CA ILE A 93 0.34 -8.33 -22.84
C ILE A 93 0.30 -9.17 -21.57
N ILE A 94 -0.04 -10.46 -21.70
CA ILE A 94 -0.14 -11.38 -20.56
C ILE A 94 1.20 -11.51 -19.82
N ASN A 95 2.30 -11.71 -20.56
CA ASN A 95 3.66 -11.77 -20.04
C ASN A 95 4.33 -10.39 -20.16
N SER A 96 4.00 -9.50 -19.24
CA SER A 96 4.55 -8.14 -19.19
C SER A 96 5.72 -8.07 -18.21
N PRO A 97 6.74 -7.24 -18.46
CA PRO A 97 7.78 -6.99 -17.46
C PRO A 97 7.16 -6.52 -16.13
N MET A 98 7.70 -7.01 -15.02
CA MET A 98 7.23 -6.62 -13.70
C MET A 98 8.40 -6.37 -12.76
N ALA A 99 8.40 -5.17 -12.18
CA ALA A 99 9.24 -4.84 -11.05
C ALA A 99 8.61 -5.37 -9.76
N VAL A 100 9.44 -5.58 -8.73
CA VAL A 100 8.97 -5.92 -7.39
C VAL A 100 9.61 -4.97 -6.41
N VAL A 101 8.78 -4.31 -5.61
CA VAL A 101 9.21 -3.35 -4.59
C VAL A 101 9.37 -4.08 -3.27
N VAL A 102 10.58 -4.06 -2.71
CA VAL A 102 10.87 -4.55 -1.36
C VAL A 102 11.01 -3.35 -0.43
N GLN A 103 10.03 -3.13 0.42
CA GLN A 103 9.96 -1.96 1.30
C GLN A 103 9.98 -2.37 2.76
N ARG A 104 10.82 -1.74 3.58
CA ARG A 104 10.82 -1.93 5.03
C ARG A 104 9.45 -1.56 5.61
N MET A 105 8.88 -2.45 6.40
CA MET A 105 7.64 -2.18 7.12
C MET A 105 7.90 -1.22 8.28
N ILE A 106 6.93 -0.33 8.50
CA ILE A 106 6.93 0.62 9.60
C ILE A 106 5.87 0.14 10.61
N PRO A 107 6.22 -0.04 11.90
CA PRO A 107 5.22 -0.29 12.93
C PRO A 107 4.21 0.86 12.95
N CYS A 108 2.93 0.53 12.84
CA CYS A 108 1.86 1.52 12.86
C CYS A 108 0.68 1.07 13.74
N ASP A 109 0.15 2.01 14.51
CA ASP A 109 -1.10 1.82 15.25
C ASP A 109 -2.33 2.16 14.41
N VAL A 110 -2.15 3.00 13.39
CA VAL A 110 -3.16 3.46 12.43
C VAL A 110 -2.54 3.54 11.05
N ALA A 111 -3.30 3.16 10.04
CA ALA A 111 -2.97 3.35 8.64
C ALA A 111 -4.21 3.77 7.86
N GLY A 112 -4.00 4.39 6.70
CA GLY A 112 -5.08 4.97 5.92
C GLY A 112 -4.71 5.30 4.50
N VAL A 113 -5.70 5.76 3.74
CA VAL A 113 -5.56 6.27 2.38
C VAL A 113 -5.90 7.75 2.39
N LEU A 114 -5.13 8.54 1.66
CA LEU A 114 -5.37 9.96 1.44
C LEU A 114 -5.51 10.20 -0.07
N PHE A 115 -6.62 10.81 -0.46
CA PHE A 115 -6.79 11.41 -1.77
C PHE A 115 -6.56 12.91 -1.67
N THR A 116 -5.63 13.44 -2.46
CA THR A 116 -5.27 14.87 -2.47
C THR A 116 -6.14 15.72 -3.39
N CYS A 117 -6.98 15.06 -4.19
CA CYS A 117 -8.01 15.66 -5.05
C CYS A 117 -9.27 14.79 -4.88
N ASP A 118 -10.45 15.35 -5.17
CA ASP A 118 -11.70 14.57 -5.15
C ASP A 118 -11.60 13.44 -6.20
N PRO A 119 -11.65 12.14 -5.81
CA PRO A 119 -11.50 11.05 -6.74
C PRO A 119 -12.68 10.93 -7.73
N LEU A 120 -13.83 11.56 -7.44
CA LEU A 120 -15.00 11.54 -8.31
C LEU A 120 -14.99 12.69 -9.32
N THR A 121 -14.55 13.88 -8.89
CA THR A 121 -14.64 15.11 -9.71
C THR A 121 -13.29 15.64 -10.18
N GLY A 122 -12.18 15.12 -9.65
CA GLY A 122 -10.83 15.64 -9.88
C GLY A 122 -10.55 16.97 -9.20
N ASN A 123 -11.47 17.49 -8.37
CA ASN A 123 -11.33 18.81 -7.76
C ASN A 123 -10.16 18.85 -6.75
N PRO A 124 -9.09 19.64 -6.99
CA PRO A 124 -7.92 19.73 -6.11
C PRO A 124 -8.19 20.45 -4.79
N THR A 125 -9.32 21.15 -4.65
CA THR A 125 -9.69 21.82 -3.40
C THR A 125 -10.34 20.88 -2.40
N LYS A 126 -10.70 19.66 -2.81
CA LYS A 126 -11.30 18.64 -1.95
C LYS A 126 -10.34 17.49 -1.78
N MET A 127 -10.18 17.05 -0.54
CA MET A 127 -9.35 15.92 -0.15
C MET A 127 -10.18 14.99 0.73
N SER A 128 -9.84 13.71 0.72
CA SER A 128 -10.46 12.74 1.61
C SER A 128 -9.40 11.87 2.27
N ILE A 129 -9.61 11.58 3.56
CA ILE A 129 -8.77 10.65 4.32
C ILE A 129 -9.66 9.54 4.84
N THR A 130 -9.27 8.29 4.62
CA THR A 130 -9.84 7.14 5.31
C THR A 130 -8.78 6.49 6.18
N ALA A 131 -9.11 6.13 7.42
CA ALA A 131 -8.15 5.56 8.35
C ALA A 131 -8.77 4.48 9.25
N ASN A 132 -8.01 3.43 9.51
CA ASN A 132 -8.36 2.38 10.46
C ASN A 132 -7.15 1.96 11.30
N TYR A 133 -7.41 1.25 12.40
CA TYR A 133 -6.39 0.71 13.27
C TYR A 133 -5.55 -0.38 12.59
N GLY A 134 -4.28 -0.44 12.97
CA GLY A 134 -3.32 -1.43 12.49
C GLY A 134 -2.83 -1.16 11.06
N LEU A 135 -2.52 -2.24 10.33
CA LEU A 135 -2.03 -2.17 8.96
C LEU A 135 -3.11 -1.68 7.98
N GLY A 136 -2.67 -0.94 6.95
CA GLY A 136 -3.55 -0.29 5.97
C GLY A 136 -4.33 -1.23 5.07
N GLU A 137 -4.02 -2.53 5.09
CA GLU A 137 -4.72 -3.57 4.33
C GLU A 137 -6.24 -3.54 4.55
N SER A 138 -6.69 -3.31 5.79
CA SER A 138 -8.12 -3.22 6.10
C SER A 138 -8.85 -2.09 5.39
N VAL A 139 -8.15 -0.97 5.17
CA VAL A 139 -8.70 0.22 4.49
C VAL A 139 -8.70 -0.01 2.98
N VAL A 140 -7.59 -0.52 2.43
CA VAL A 140 -7.44 -0.75 0.99
C VAL A 140 -8.38 -1.86 0.49
N SER A 141 -8.61 -2.90 1.30
CA SER A 141 -9.48 -4.00 0.91
C SER A 141 -10.97 -3.72 1.12
N GLY A 142 -11.34 -2.60 1.78
CA GLY A 142 -12.72 -2.31 2.18
C GLY A 142 -13.34 -3.35 3.13
N SER A 143 -12.53 -4.09 3.88
CA SER A 143 -13.02 -5.19 4.75
C SER A 143 -13.60 -4.70 6.09
N GLU A 144 -13.37 -3.44 6.41
CA GLU A 144 -13.82 -2.76 7.63
C GLU A 144 -14.44 -1.40 7.28
N GLU A 145 -15.16 -0.83 8.23
CA GLU A 145 -15.65 0.56 8.16
C GLU A 145 -14.62 1.50 8.82
N PRO A 146 -13.75 2.16 8.04
CA PRO A 146 -12.77 3.11 8.57
C PRO A 146 -13.45 4.42 8.99
N ASP A 147 -12.71 5.25 9.71
CA ASP A 147 -13.10 6.65 9.81
C ASP A 147 -12.82 7.38 8.50
N ALA A 148 -13.69 8.30 8.12
CA ALA A 148 -13.55 9.12 6.94
C ALA A 148 -13.59 10.61 7.29
N LEU A 149 -12.66 11.38 6.72
CA LEU A 149 -12.59 12.83 6.82
C LEU A 149 -12.71 13.42 5.42
N GLU A 150 -13.59 14.41 5.27
CA GLU A 150 -13.61 15.27 4.09
C GLU A 150 -12.95 16.59 4.45
N ILE A 151 -11.96 16.98 3.66
CA ILE A 151 -11.12 18.15 3.90
C ILE A 151 -11.23 19.08 2.70
N GLU A 152 -11.44 20.36 2.97
CA GLU A 152 -11.36 21.43 2.00
C GLU A 152 -10.02 22.15 2.13
N ARG A 153 -9.26 22.17 1.04
CA ARG A 153 -8.03 22.94 0.88
C ARG A 153 -8.39 24.34 0.38
N GLN A 154 -8.28 25.34 1.24
CA GLN A 154 -8.53 26.74 0.88
C GLN A 154 -7.30 27.42 0.27
N SER A 155 -6.10 27.02 0.71
CA SER A 155 -4.82 27.47 0.17
C SER A 155 -3.77 26.38 0.28
N SER A 156 -2.56 26.61 -0.22
CA SER A 156 -1.42 25.69 -0.04
C SER A 156 -1.10 25.42 1.44
N GLU A 157 -1.45 26.34 2.32
CA GLU A 157 -1.09 26.28 3.75
C GLU A 157 -2.29 26.04 4.67
N THR A 158 -3.52 26.25 4.18
CA THR A 158 -4.76 26.20 4.96
C THR A 158 -5.71 25.12 4.45
N VAL A 159 -6.12 24.25 5.38
CA VAL A 159 -6.98 23.09 5.17
C VAL A 159 -8.01 23.03 6.30
N ILE A 160 -9.25 22.73 5.98
CA ILE A 160 -10.37 22.71 6.92
C ILE A 160 -11.09 21.38 6.81
N ILE A 161 -11.40 20.75 7.95
CA ILE A 161 -12.23 19.55 7.97
C ILE A 161 -13.69 19.98 7.82
N LYS A 162 -14.34 19.55 6.73
CA LYS A 162 -15.76 19.87 6.44
C LYS A 162 -16.69 18.84 7.05
N ASN A 163 -16.31 17.57 6.98
CA ASN A 163 -17.12 16.47 7.46
C ASN A 163 -16.25 15.39 8.10
N LYS A 164 -16.83 14.66 9.05
CA LYS A 164 -16.20 13.57 9.76
C LYS A 164 -17.20 12.46 10.00
N ILE A 165 -16.91 11.30 9.43
CA ILE A 165 -17.70 10.07 9.61
C ILE A 165 -16.85 9.13 10.46
N ILE A 166 -17.42 8.65 11.56
CA ILE A 166 -16.76 7.71 12.45
C ILE A 166 -17.24 6.29 12.11
N GLY A 167 -16.32 5.47 11.61
CA GLY A 167 -16.56 4.07 11.30
C GLY A 167 -16.53 3.19 12.55
N SER A 168 -17.14 2.00 12.45
CA SER A 168 -17.25 1.07 13.59
C SER A 168 -15.92 0.44 14.00
N LYS A 169 -14.93 0.37 13.08
CA LYS A 169 -13.53 -0.08 13.32
C LYS A 169 -13.43 -1.32 14.23
N ARG A 170 -14.25 -2.34 13.96
CA ARG A 170 -14.39 -3.52 14.85
C ARG A 170 -13.18 -4.44 14.80
N ARG A 171 -12.40 -4.40 13.72
CA ARG A 171 -11.17 -5.20 13.58
C ARG A 171 -10.00 -4.34 13.11
N ARG A 172 -8.80 -4.75 13.52
CA ARG A 172 -7.52 -4.24 13.01
C ARG A 172 -6.67 -5.38 12.47
N ILE A 173 -5.86 -5.08 11.47
CA ILE A 173 -4.89 -6.02 10.91
C ILE A 173 -3.56 -5.83 11.61
N VAL A 174 -2.99 -6.91 12.13
CA VAL A 174 -1.67 -6.91 12.79
C VAL A 174 -0.78 -7.98 12.18
N LEU A 175 0.54 -7.78 12.26
CA LEU A 175 1.52 -8.83 11.95
C LEU A 175 1.54 -9.87 13.07
N LYS A 176 1.47 -11.14 12.71
CA LYS A 176 1.75 -12.28 13.60
C LYS A 176 2.74 -13.20 12.88
N GLY A 177 4.01 -13.10 13.25
CA GLY A 177 5.10 -13.76 12.50
C GLY A 177 5.25 -13.14 11.10
N ALA A 178 5.31 -13.99 10.07
CA ALA A 178 5.39 -13.61 8.65
C ALA A 178 4.01 -13.50 7.96
N ALA A 179 2.91 -13.41 8.73
CA ALA A 179 1.56 -13.32 8.21
C ALA A 179 0.76 -12.19 8.87
N THR A 180 -0.28 -11.70 8.19
CA THR A 180 -1.25 -10.75 8.73
C THR A 180 -2.43 -11.49 9.38
N ARG A 181 -3.02 -10.88 10.41
CA ARG A 181 -4.22 -11.40 11.05
C ARG A 181 -5.15 -10.27 11.48
N ALA A 182 -6.44 -10.45 11.21
CA ALA A 182 -7.49 -9.62 11.77
C ALA A 182 -7.75 -9.99 13.25
N ILE A 183 -7.67 -9.00 14.13
CA ILE A 183 -8.03 -9.12 15.55
C ILE A 183 -9.16 -8.15 15.87
N ARG A 184 -10.10 -8.56 16.74
CA ARG A 184 -11.15 -7.66 17.22
C ARG A 184 -10.55 -6.54 18.05
N VAL A 185 -11.03 -5.34 17.81
CA VAL A 185 -10.71 -4.16 18.59
C VAL A 185 -11.91 -3.85 19.45
N PHE A 186 -11.69 -3.72 20.75
CA PHE A 186 -12.64 -2.99 21.59
C PHE A 186 -12.36 -1.51 21.36
N PRO A 187 -13.32 -0.73 20.85
CA PRO A 187 -13.08 0.67 20.50
C PRO A 187 -12.69 1.44 21.76
N MET A 188 -11.39 1.65 21.95
CA MET A 188 -10.87 2.36 23.12
C MET A 188 -10.95 3.88 22.95
N MET A 189 -10.98 4.41 21.72
CA MET A 189 -11.13 5.85 21.45
C MET A 189 -11.76 6.13 20.07
N PRO A 190 -12.59 7.18 19.92
CA PRO A 190 -12.95 7.74 18.62
C PRO A 190 -11.77 8.51 18.00
N LEU A 191 -11.73 8.61 16.67
CA LEU A 191 -10.68 9.28 15.88
C LEU A 191 -10.40 10.74 16.32
N SER A 192 -11.32 11.36 17.05
CA SER A 192 -11.11 12.70 17.61
C SER A 192 -9.92 12.77 18.55
N LEU A 193 -9.36 11.67 19.05
CA LEU A 193 -8.11 11.73 19.83
C LEU A 193 -6.85 11.25 19.09
N LEU A 194 -6.97 10.38 18.09
CA LEU A 194 -5.79 9.80 17.42
C LEU A 194 -5.15 10.69 16.35
N LEU A 195 -5.92 11.56 15.68
CA LEU A 195 -5.38 12.48 14.67
C LEU A 195 -5.03 13.87 15.24
N LEU A 196 -5.22 14.12 16.54
CA LEU A 196 -5.41 15.49 17.02
C LEU A 196 -4.14 16.30 17.38
N CYS A 197 -2.90 15.81 17.26
CA CYS A 197 -1.76 16.71 17.52
C CYS A 197 -0.50 16.56 16.64
N THR A 198 -0.17 15.38 16.09
CA THR A 198 1.12 15.21 15.39
C THR A 198 1.03 14.51 14.03
N CYS A 199 0.23 13.45 13.88
CA CYS A 199 0.14 12.72 12.60
C CYS A 199 -0.52 13.53 11.48
N VAL A 200 -1.54 14.33 11.79
CA VAL A 200 -2.19 15.22 10.80
C VAL A 200 -1.28 16.36 10.39
N VAL A 201 -0.53 16.94 11.34
CA VAL A 201 0.43 18.01 11.05
C VAL A 201 1.58 17.49 10.20
N LEU A 202 2.09 16.27 10.46
CA LEU A 202 3.08 15.62 9.60
C LEU A 202 2.50 15.29 8.22
N LEU A 203 1.27 14.75 8.14
CA LEU A 203 0.61 14.47 6.87
C LEU A 203 0.37 15.76 6.08
N PHE A 204 -0.02 16.86 6.73
CA PHE A 204 -0.14 18.18 6.11
C PHE A 204 1.21 18.77 5.70
N SER A 205 2.28 18.50 6.46
CA SER A 205 3.65 18.86 6.08
C SER A 205 4.11 18.08 4.85
N VAL A 206 3.75 16.79 4.74
CA VAL A 206 3.97 15.97 3.54
C VAL A 206 3.10 16.47 2.37
N LEU A 207 1.84 16.85 2.62
CA LEU A 207 0.96 17.45 1.62
C LEU A 207 1.42 18.83 1.12
N ARG A 208 2.26 19.54 1.89
CA ARG A 208 2.95 20.76 1.44
C ARG A 208 4.09 20.46 0.47
N LEU A 209 4.67 19.25 0.55
CA LEU A 209 5.72 18.78 -0.36
C LEU A 209 5.17 18.18 -1.65
N VAL A 210 3.88 17.84 -1.70
CA VAL A 210 3.19 17.38 -2.92
C VAL A 210 2.62 18.60 -3.66
N PRO A 211 3.18 19.00 -4.81
CA PRO A 211 2.75 20.22 -5.49
C PRO A 211 1.32 20.09 -6.05
N PHE A 212 0.62 21.23 -6.14
CA PHE A 212 -0.78 21.38 -6.58
C PHE A 212 -1.14 20.63 -7.88
N ASN A 213 -0.15 20.41 -8.76
CA ASN A 213 -0.33 19.87 -10.11
C ASN A 213 0.17 18.43 -10.30
N VAL A 214 0.75 17.78 -9.29
CA VAL A 214 1.48 16.51 -9.50
C VAL A 214 0.62 15.26 -9.32
N LEU A 215 -0.54 15.34 -8.64
CA LEU A 215 -1.35 14.14 -8.34
C LEU A 215 -2.77 14.10 -8.93
N CYS A 216 -3.30 15.20 -9.48
CA CYS A 216 -4.64 15.15 -10.12
C CYS A 216 -4.58 14.73 -11.60
N ARG A 217 -3.39 14.57 -12.18
CA ARG A 217 -3.21 13.90 -13.47
C ARG A 217 -2.91 12.44 -13.17
N GLY A 218 -3.91 11.57 -13.34
CA GLY A 218 -3.63 10.15 -13.49
C GLY A 218 -2.60 10.00 -14.60
N THR A 219 -1.50 9.30 -14.31
CA THR A 219 -0.59 8.73 -15.30
C THR A 219 -1.19 7.46 -15.87
#